data_AF-A0A529F7V2-F1
#
_entry.id   AF-A0A529F7V2-F1
#
_cell.length_a   1.000
_cell.length_b   1.000
_cell.length_c   1.000
_cell.angle_alpha   90.00
_cell.angle_beta   90.00
_cell.angle_gamma   90.00
#
_symmetry.space_group_name_H-M   'P 1'
#
loop_
_entity.id
_entity.type
_entity.pdbx_description
1 polymer ?
#
loop_
_entity_poly.entity_id
_entity_poly.type
_entity_poly.pdbx_seq_one_letter_code
_entity_poly.pdbx_strand_id
1 'polypeptide(L)'
;VPPADGLAGTSGKTAFLLHGTSREDKKWPVKDWIEIAGLLLEKGMTPVVTWSNGPEKAVAEAITKAVPQAALVPKSPLAVIAAAIGRSA
;
A
#
# COMPACT_ATOMS: atom_id res chain seq x y z
N VAL A 1 9.67 -14.74 -13.09
CA VAL A 1 8.95 -13.71 -12.32
C VAL A 1 9.36 -12.35 -12.88
N PRO A 2 8.42 -11.44 -13.22
CA PRO A 2 8.78 -10.10 -13.68
C PRO A 2 9.62 -9.38 -12.62
N PRO A 3 10.58 -8.51 -12.99
CA PRO A 3 11.28 -7.69 -12.02
C PRO A 3 10.28 -6.80 -11.31
N ALA A 4 10.42 -6.71 -9.99
CA ALA A 4 9.53 -5.92 -9.16
C ALA A 4 10.10 -4.53 -8.95
N ASP A 5 10.22 -3.80 -10.05
CA ASP A 5 10.83 -2.46 -10.06
C ASP A 5 9.92 -1.41 -9.40
N GLY A 6 8.69 -1.78 -8.99
CA GLY A 6 7.71 -0.90 -8.36
C GLY A 6 7.93 -0.59 -6.86
N LEU A 7 8.91 -1.23 -6.21
CA LEU A 7 9.24 -1.01 -4.78
C LEU A 7 10.65 -0.45 -4.56
N ALA A 8 11.31 0.05 -5.61
CA ALA A 8 12.67 0.59 -5.52
C ALA A 8 12.74 1.67 -4.42
N GLY A 9 13.25 1.30 -3.24
CA GLY A 9 13.39 2.20 -2.08
C GLY A 9 12.95 1.63 -0.73
N THR A 10 12.14 0.56 -0.67
CA THR A 10 11.75 -0.03 0.64
C THR A 10 12.80 -1.05 1.09
N SER A 11 13.72 -0.66 1.96
CA SER A 11 14.62 -1.58 2.67
C SER A 11 13.94 -2.06 3.97
N GLY A 12 13.89 -3.37 4.21
CA GLY A 12 13.31 -3.95 5.43
C GLY A 12 11.95 -4.63 5.24
N LYS A 13 11.26 -4.91 6.35
CA LYS A 13 9.95 -5.57 6.37
C LYS A 13 8.89 -4.64 5.78
N THR A 14 8.05 -5.15 4.89
CA THR A 14 6.96 -4.38 4.27
C THR A 14 5.60 -5.01 4.58
N ALA A 15 4.57 -4.18 4.68
CA ALA A 15 3.19 -4.61 4.87
C ALA A 15 2.27 -3.90 3.87
N PHE A 16 1.56 -4.67 3.05
CA PHE A 16 0.68 -4.14 2.01
C PHE A 16 -0.71 -3.81 2.55
N LEU A 17 -1.18 -2.59 2.29
CA LEU A 17 -2.50 -2.10 2.66
C LEU A 17 -3.44 -2.16 1.45
N LEU A 18 -4.12 -3.30 1.29
CA LEU A 18 -5.05 -3.56 0.18
C LEU A 18 -6.45 -2.99 0.49
N HIS A 19 -6.61 -1.68 0.35
CA HIS A 19 -7.85 -0.97 0.69
C HIS A 19 -8.95 -1.02 -0.38
N GLY A 20 -8.61 -1.47 -1.60
CA GLY A 20 -9.54 -1.57 -2.73
C GLY A 20 -10.50 -2.75 -2.61
N THR A 21 -11.79 -2.53 -2.84
CA THR A 21 -12.81 -3.59 -2.91
C THR A 21 -13.96 -3.16 -3.83
N SER A 22 -14.77 -4.11 -4.29
CA SER A 22 -15.80 -3.88 -5.32
C SER A 22 -17.06 -3.17 -4.82
N ARG A 23 -17.31 -3.14 -3.52
CA ARG A 23 -18.49 -2.50 -2.91
C ARG A 23 -18.08 -1.48 -1.86
N GLU A 24 -18.71 -0.31 -1.87
CA GLU A 24 -18.34 0.79 -0.95
C GLU A 24 -18.59 0.44 0.52
N ASP A 25 -19.64 -0.31 0.84
CA ASP A 25 -20.00 -0.75 2.20
C ASP A 25 -18.96 -1.69 2.83
N LYS A 26 -18.10 -2.30 2.01
CA LYS A 26 -16.99 -3.14 2.47
C LYS A 26 -15.71 -2.35 2.76
N LYS A 27 -15.63 -1.08 2.38
CA LYS A 27 -14.41 -0.29 2.58
C LYS A 27 -14.30 0.11 4.04
N TRP A 28 -13.09 -0.03 4.57
CA TRP A 28 -12.73 0.65 5.80
C TRP A 28 -12.59 2.16 5.56
N PRO A 29 -13.02 3.00 6.51
CA PRO A 29 -12.70 4.42 6.51
C PRO A 29 -11.19 4.67 6.35
N VAL A 30 -10.84 5.72 5.60
CA VAL A 30 -9.43 6.08 5.34
C VAL A 30 -8.64 6.33 6.62
N LYS A 31 -9.30 6.90 7.66
CA LYS A 31 -8.67 7.15 8.96
C LYS A 31 -8.12 5.88 9.62
N ASP A 32 -8.80 4.73 9.44
CA ASP A 32 -8.41 3.48 10.07
C ASP A 32 -7.19 2.89 9.36
N TRP A 33 -7.07 3.11 8.03
CA TRP A 33 -5.86 2.80 7.28
C TRP A 33 -4.66 3.66 7.69
N ILE A 34 -4.89 4.95 7.96
CA ILE A 34 -3.84 5.87 8.46
C ILE A 34 -3.33 5.40 9.82
N GLU A 35 -4.23 5.01 10.73
CA GLU A 35 -3.88 4.50 12.05
C GLU A 35 -3.02 3.23 11.97
N ILE A 36 -3.46 2.23 11.19
CA ILE A 36 -2.70 0.99 10.99
C ILE A 36 -1.34 1.26 10.32
N ALA A 37 -1.25 2.18 9.36
CA ALA A 37 0.01 2.57 8.74
C ALA A 37 1.01 3.11 9.77
N GLY A 38 0.55 3.95 10.71
CA GLY A 38 1.36 4.42 11.83
C GLY A 38 1.84 3.28 12.74
N LEU A 39 0.94 2.38 13.14
CA LEU A 39 1.27 1.25 14.01
C LEU A 39 2.27 0.26 13.35
N LEU A 40 2.23 0.12 12.03
CA LEU A 40 3.20 -0.70 11.29
C LEU A 40 4.59 -0.10 11.33
N LEU A 41 4.71 1.23 11.20
CA LEU A 41 6.00 1.92 11.33
C LEU A 41 6.59 1.76 12.72
N GLU A 42 5.77 1.87 13.78
CA GLU A 42 6.20 1.61 15.15
C GLU A 42 6.74 0.18 15.35
N LYS A 43 6.26 -0.77 14.53
CA LYS A 43 6.73 -2.16 14.51
C LYS A 43 7.90 -2.41 13.56
N GLY A 44 8.45 -1.35 12.97
CA GLY A 44 9.57 -1.44 12.02
C GLY A 44 9.20 -2.07 10.68
N MET A 45 7.93 -1.96 10.27
CA MET A 45 7.45 -2.37 8.95
C MET A 45 7.07 -1.14 8.13
N THR A 46 7.52 -1.08 6.88
CA THR A 46 7.13 -0.02 5.95
C THR A 46 5.75 -0.33 5.35
N PRO A 47 4.74 0.51 5.58
CA PRO A 47 3.44 0.35 4.94
C PRO A 47 3.56 0.62 3.44
N VAL A 48 2.90 -0.19 2.64
CA VAL A 48 2.87 -0.07 1.18
C VAL A 48 1.42 0.00 0.72
N VAL A 49 1.05 1.04 -0.02
CA VAL A 49 -0.32 1.23 -0.55
C VAL A 49 -0.35 1.03 -2.07
N THR A 50 -1.41 0.39 -2.56
CA THR A 50 -1.62 0.08 -3.98
C THR A 50 -2.91 0.72 -4.49
N TRP A 51 -3.00 0.99 -5.80
CA TRP A 51 -4.22 1.50 -6.41
C TRP A 51 -4.36 1.04 -7.86
N SER A 52 -5.60 0.96 -8.35
CA SER A 52 -5.93 0.57 -9.72
C SER A 52 -6.75 1.61 -10.47
N ASN A 53 -7.45 2.49 -9.73
CA ASN A 53 -8.38 3.49 -10.26
C ASN A 53 -8.31 4.81 -9.46
N GLY A 54 -9.03 5.83 -9.91
CA GLY A 54 -9.03 7.17 -9.30
C GLY A 54 -9.46 7.17 -7.82
N PRO A 55 -10.62 6.60 -7.46
CA PRO A 55 -11.05 6.50 -6.06
C PRO A 55 -10.03 5.81 -5.14
N GLU A 56 -9.43 4.71 -5.58
CA GLU A 56 -8.36 4.05 -4.83
C GLU A 56 -7.12 4.92 -4.69
N LYS A 57 -6.73 5.63 -5.76
CA LYS A 57 -5.59 6.54 -5.71
C LYS A 57 -5.79 7.64 -4.67
N ALA A 58 -6.99 8.19 -4.56
CA ALA A 58 -7.30 9.22 -3.56
C ALA A 58 -7.14 8.70 -2.12
N VAL A 59 -7.54 7.45 -1.85
CA VAL A 59 -7.30 6.80 -0.55
C VAL A 59 -5.80 6.60 -0.31
N ALA A 60 -5.08 6.08 -1.30
CA ALA A 60 -3.65 5.81 -1.19
C ALA A 60 -2.85 7.12 -0.96
N GLU A 61 -3.18 8.20 -1.66
CA GLU A 61 -2.58 9.53 -1.48
C GLU A 61 -2.95 10.15 -0.13
N ALA A 62 -4.17 9.92 0.38
CA ALA A 62 -4.54 10.37 1.72
C ALA A 62 -3.72 9.67 2.81
N ILE A 63 -3.46 8.36 2.66
CA ILE A 63 -2.60 7.61 3.57
C ILE A 63 -1.17 8.13 3.52
N THR A 64 -0.56 8.26 2.34
CA THR A 64 0.84 8.73 2.24
C THR A 64 1.02 10.19 2.61
N LYS A 65 -0.01 11.03 2.47
CA LYS A 65 0.00 12.41 2.99
C LYS A 65 0.03 12.45 4.52
N ALA A 66 -0.73 11.58 5.19
CA ALA A 66 -0.76 11.51 6.65
C ALA A 66 0.44 10.74 7.24
N VAL A 67 0.96 9.78 6.49
CA VAL A 67 2.08 8.91 6.87
C VAL A 67 3.14 8.96 5.74
N PRO A 68 4.03 9.97 5.73
CA PRO A 68 4.98 10.18 4.64
C PRO A 68 6.00 9.04 4.42
N GLN A 69 6.20 8.17 5.42
CA GLN A 69 7.05 6.99 5.30
C GLN A 69 6.34 5.80 4.62
N ALA A 70 5.02 5.87 4.41
CA ALA A 70 4.32 4.86 3.64
C ALA A 70 4.66 4.99 2.15
N ALA A 71 4.93 3.86 1.50
CA ALA A 71 5.29 3.82 0.09
C ALA A 71 4.04 3.71 -0.78
N LEU A 72 3.89 4.64 -1.74
CA LEU A 72 2.86 4.55 -2.78
C LEU A 72 3.41 3.80 -3.99
N VAL A 73 2.83 2.64 -4.30
CA VAL A 73 3.23 1.87 -5.48
C VAL A 73 2.72 2.59 -6.75
N PRO A 74 3.57 2.82 -7.76
CA PRO A 74 3.12 3.30 -9.06
C PRO A 74 2.10 2.34 -9.67
N LYS A 75 1.16 2.85 -10.48
CA LYS A 75 0.20 1.98 -11.17
C LYS A 75 0.96 0.96 -12.02
N SER A 76 0.83 -0.31 -11.65
CA SER A 76 1.63 -1.40 -12.21
C SER A 76 0.74 -2.57 -12.64
N PRO A 77 1.21 -3.42 -13.58
CA PRO A 77 0.51 -4.65 -13.93
C PRO A 77 0.31 -5.57 -12.71
N LEU A 78 -0.80 -6.32 -12.69
CA LEU A 78 -1.13 -7.22 -11.58
C LEU A 78 -0.01 -8.21 -11.24
N ALA A 79 0.68 -8.75 -12.25
CA ALA A 79 1.78 -9.68 -12.04
C ALA A 79 2.95 -9.06 -11.26
N VAL A 80 3.22 -7.76 -11.44
CA VAL A 80 4.26 -7.03 -10.70
C VAL A 80 3.82 -6.83 -9.24
N ILE A 81 2.57 -6.43 -9.02
CA ILE A 81 2.00 -6.27 -7.67
C ILE A 81 1.97 -7.61 -6.92
N ALA A 82 1.52 -8.69 -7.57
CA ALA A 82 1.47 -10.02 -6.97
C ALA A 82 2.87 -10.52 -6.59
N ALA A 83 3.87 -10.31 -7.45
CA ALA A 83 5.25 -10.64 -7.13
C ALA A 83 5.79 -9.81 -5.95
N ALA A 84 5.38 -8.54 -5.83
CA ALA A 84 5.73 -7.67 -4.71
C ALA A 84 5.12 -8.12 -3.39
N ILE A 85 3.84 -8.47 -3.38
CA ILE A 85 3.15 -9.04 -2.22
C ILE A 85 3.79 -10.37 -1.81
N GLY A 86 4.14 -11.23 -2.76
CA GLY A 86 4.79 -12.52 -2.47
C GLY A 86 6.16 -12.43 -1.78
N ARG A 87 6.74 -11.23 -1.66
CA ARG A 87 7.99 -10.96 -0.94
C ARG A 87 7.80 -10.11 0.32
N SER A 88 6.57 -9.76 0.68
CA SER A 88 6.31 -9.03 1.94
C SER A 88 6.62 -9.92 3.14
N ALA A 89 7.02 -9.29 4.24
CA ALA A 89 7.47 -9.95 5.46
C ALA A 89 6.32 -10.52 6.30
#